data_AF-A0A158P8Y1-F1
#
_entry.id   AF-A0A158P8Y1-F1
#
_cell.length_a   1.000
_cell.length_b   1.000
_cell.length_c   1.000
_cell.angle_alpha   90.00
_cell.angle_beta   90.00
_cell.angle_gamma   90.00
#
_symmetry.space_group_name_H-M   'P 1'
#
loop_
_entity.id
_entity.type
_entity.pdbx_description
1 polymer ?
#
loop_
_entity_poly.entity_id
_entity_poly.type
_entity_poly.pdbx_seq_one_letter_code
_entity_poly.pdbx_strand_id
1 'polypeptide(L)'
;MVYLVPECPKSFLDSGIQMFSEIQWTDVQVFWNVPTEICSKMNINLSLEEYGIKANPNYTFYGENIVIFYQFEFGLYPYFKDYNKSAPVNGGMPQDCNLGAHLKKVRKDITNIIPDENFTNHAIIDFEHWRPLFEELYDTKKVIT
;
A
#
# COMPACT_ATOMS: atom_id res chain seq x y z
N MET A 1 1.06 12.32 1.93
CA MET A 1 1.36 11.39 3.05
C MET A 1 0.21 11.50 4.04
N VAL A 2 -0.75 10.58 3.97
CA VAL A 2 -1.76 10.44 5.02
C VAL A 2 -1.01 9.85 6.21
N TYR A 3 -0.79 10.64 7.26
CA TYR A 3 -0.34 10.11 8.53
C TYR A 3 -1.52 9.32 9.09
N LEU A 4 -1.52 8.00 8.89
CA LEU A 4 -2.45 7.12 9.58
C LEU A 4 -2.01 7.14 11.04
N VAL A 5 -2.72 7.93 11.84
CA VAL A 5 -2.53 7.97 13.29
C VAL A 5 -2.76 6.54 13.79
N PRO A 6 -1.88 5.98 14.64
CA PRO A 6 -2.04 4.64 15.21
C PRO A 6 -3.13 4.66 16.30
N GLU A 7 -4.33 5.11 15.94
CA GLU A 7 -5.51 5.00 16.78
C GLU A 7 -6.18 3.65 16.52
N CYS A 8 -6.74 3.05 17.58
CA CYS A 8 -7.55 1.85 17.46
C CYS A 8 -9.01 2.26 17.24
N PRO A 9 -9.55 2.17 16.02
CA PRO A 9 -10.80 2.84 15.64
C PRO A 9 -12.05 2.07 16.07
N LYS A 10 -12.03 1.41 17.23
CA LYS A 10 -13.09 0.50 17.67
C LYS A 10 -14.46 1.19 17.75
N SER A 11 -14.51 2.38 18.35
CA SER A 11 -15.75 3.17 18.44
C SER A 11 -16.30 3.60 17.08
N PHE A 12 -15.44 3.81 16.08
CA PHE A 12 -15.86 4.13 14.71
C PHE A 12 -16.46 2.90 14.03
N LEU A 13 -15.87 1.71 14.21
CA LEU A 13 -16.41 0.46 13.67
C LEU A 13 -17.80 0.15 14.26
N ASP A 14 -17.93 0.28 15.59
CA ASP A 14 -19.16 -0.03 16.32
C ASP A 14 -20.33 0.91 15.97
N SER A 15 -20.03 2.18 15.63
CA SER A 15 -21.05 3.19 15.29
C SER A 15 -21.29 3.37 13.79
N GLY A 16 -20.28 3.12 12.96
CA GLY A 16 -20.31 3.38 11.52
C GLY A 16 -20.81 2.21 10.67
N ILE A 17 -20.68 0.97 11.15
CA ILE A 17 -21.00 -0.22 10.35
C ILE A 17 -22.43 -0.75 10.60
N GLN A 18 -23.12 -0.28 11.65
CA GLN A 18 -24.56 -0.53 11.83
C GLN A 18 -25.41 -0.10 10.62
N MET A 19 -24.88 0.77 9.75
CA MET A 19 -25.55 1.26 8.55
C MET A 19 -25.59 0.24 7.38
N PHE A 20 -24.86 -0.88 7.46
CA PHE A 20 -24.71 -1.84 6.36
C PHE A 20 -25.20 -3.26 6.68
N SER A 21 -25.86 -3.47 7.82
CA SER A 21 -26.34 -4.80 8.27
C SER A 21 -27.42 -5.42 7.38
N GLU A 22 -28.05 -4.65 6.50
CA GLU A 22 -29.11 -5.10 5.59
C GLU A 22 -28.62 -5.51 4.19
N ILE A 23 -27.34 -5.29 3.86
CA ILE A 23 -26.83 -5.59 2.52
C ILE A 23 -26.21 -6.99 2.48
N GLN A 24 -26.78 -7.86 1.63
CA GLN A 24 -26.20 -9.16 1.29
C GLN A 24 -24.99 -8.94 0.36
N TRP A 25 -23.82 -8.65 0.94
CA TRP A 25 -22.54 -8.49 0.21
C TRP A 25 -21.89 -9.82 -0.15
N THR A 26 -22.58 -10.76 -0.79
CA THR A 26 -21.94 -12.06 -1.14
C THR A 26 -20.88 -11.90 -2.24
N ASP A 27 -20.94 -10.82 -3.02
CA ASP A 27 -20.07 -10.63 -4.20
C ASP A 27 -19.00 -9.53 -4.02
N VAL A 28 -19.00 -8.79 -2.89
CA VAL A 28 -18.05 -7.71 -2.64
C VAL A 28 -17.14 -8.05 -1.48
N GLN A 29 -15.83 -8.00 -1.72
CA GLN A 29 -14.82 -8.21 -0.70
C GLN A 29 -14.24 -6.88 -0.24
N VAL A 30 -14.19 -6.67 1.07
CA VAL A 30 -13.57 -5.50 1.71
C VAL A 30 -12.32 -5.94 2.44
N PHE A 31 -11.21 -5.25 2.21
CA PHE A 31 -9.91 -5.54 2.83
C PHE A 31 -9.46 -4.39 3.73
N TRP A 32 -8.90 -4.73 4.89
CA TRP A 32 -8.37 -3.78 5.86
C TRP A 32 -6.88 -3.52 5.60
N ASN A 33 -6.56 -2.34 5.07
CA ASN A 33 -5.18 -1.88 4.85
C ASN A 33 -4.83 -0.65 5.71
N VAL A 34 -5.27 -0.66 6.97
CA VAL A 34 -4.97 0.40 7.94
C VAL A 34 -3.92 -0.15 8.93
N PRO A 35 -2.86 0.60 9.31
CA PRO A 35 -1.75 0.11 10.13
C PRO A 35 -2.14 0.01 11.62
N THR A 36 -3.10 -0.85 11.93
CA THR A 36 -3.65 -1.06 13.28
C THR A 36 -3.01 -2.23 14.03
N GLU A 37 -1.81 -2.66 13.64
CA GLU A 37 -1.05 -3.74 14.31
C GLU A 37 -0.85 -3.44 15.82
N ILE A 38 -0.71 -2.16 16.18
CA ILE A 38 -0.61 -1.71 17.56
C ILE A 38 -1.81 -2.15 18.41
N CYS A 39 -3.00 -2.26 17.82
CA CYS A 39 -4.21 -2.66 18.52
C CYS A 39 -4.13 -4.12 18.97
N SER A 40 -3.63 -5.00 18.10
CA SER A 40 -3.37 -6.39 18.47
C SER A 40 -2.34 -6.48 19.60
N LYS A 41 -1.25 -5.70 19.54
CA LYS A 41 -0.22 -5.61 20.60
C LYS A 41 -0.78 -5.11 21.95
N MET A 42 -1.83 -4.29 21.91
CA MET A 42 -2.54 -3.81 23.10
C MET A 42 -3.68 -4.75 23.55
N ASN A 43 -3.83 -5.92 22.94
CA ASN A 43 -4.96 -6.85 23.15
C ASN A 43 -6.33 -6.24 22.85
N ILE A 44 -6.38 -5.26 21.93
CA ILE A 44 -7.61 -4.67 21.42
C ILE A 44 -8.03 -5.43 20.17
N ASN A 45 -9.15 -6.17 20.26
CA ASN A 45 -9.80 -6.78 19.11
C ASN A 45 -10.77 -5.79 18.46
N LEU A 46 -10.57 -5.54 17.16
CA LEU A 46 -11.39 -4.69 16.30
C LEU A 46 -12.61 -5.41 15.71
N SER A 47 -12.70 -6.75 15.81
CA SER A 47 -13.83 -7.55 15.34
C SER A 47 -14.18 -7.35 13.85
N LEU A 48 -13.18 -7.10 13.00
CA LEU A 48 -13.38 -6.79 11.56
C LEU A 48 -14.15 -7.88 10.80
N GLU A 49 -13.98 -9.14 11.19
CA GLU A 49 -14.67 -10.29 10.56
C GLU A 49 -16.19 -10.25 10.77
N GLU A 50 -16.67 -9.71 11.90
CA GLU A 50 -18.10 -9.53 12.18
C GLU A 50 -18.78 -8.59 11.17
N TYR A 51 -17.97 -7.76 10.50
CA TYR A 51 -18.38 -6.81 9.49
C TYR A 51 -18.08 -7.27 8.05
N GLY A 52 -17.63 -8.52 7.86
CA GLY A 52 -17.23 -9.05 6.56
C GLY A 52 -15.94 -8.43 5.99
N ILE A 53 -15.14 -7.76 6.83
CA ILE A 53 -13.88 -7.13 6.42
C ILE A 53 -12.74 -8.12 6.64
N LYS A 54 -12.03 -8.46 5.56
CA LYS A 54 -10.82 -9.30 5.60
C LYS A 54 -9.64 -8.46 6.07
N ALA A 55 -8.90 -8.94 7.06
CA ALA A 55 -7.70 -8.28 7.58
C ALA A 55 -6.56 -9.27 7.69
N ASN A 56 -5.32 -8.81 7.62
CA ASN A 56 -4.18 -9.67 7.95
C ASN A 56 -4.24 -10.13 9.41
N PRO A 57 -3.74 -11.33 9.73
CA PRO A 57 -3.61 -11.80 11.10
C PRO A 57 -2.91 -10.76 11.99
N ASN A 58 -3.42 -10.54 13.20
CA ASN A 58 -2.91 -9.53 14.14
C ASN A 58 -2.88 -8.09 13.58
N TYR A 59 -3.64 -7.81 12.51
CA TYR A 59 -3.65 -6.53 11.80
C TYR A 59 -2.25 -6.13 11.31
N THR A 60 -1.39 -7.09 10.98
CA THR A 60 -0.07 -6.81 10.42
C THR A 60 -0.21 -6.06 9.10
N PHE A 61 0.72 -5.14 8.85
CA PHE A 61 0.68 -4.35 7.63
C PHE A 61 1.02 -5.16 6.38
N TYR A 62 1.82 -6.22 6.55
CA TYR A 62 2.11 -7.23 5.55
C TYR A 62 1.58 -8.59 6.02
N GLY A 63 0.80 -9.28 5.18
CA GLY A 63 0.22 -10.55 5.56
C GLY A 63 -0.50 -11.24 4.41
N GLU A 64 -1.19 -12.32 4.74
CA GLU A 64 -1.78 -13.22 3.76
C GLU A 64 -2.97 -12.62 2.98
N ASN A 65 -3.67 -11.62 3.50
CA ASN A 65 -4.86 -11.04 2.86
C ASN A 65 -4.54 -9.85 1.97
N ILE A 66 -3.62 -8.99 2.40
CA ILE A 66 -3.25 -7.78 1.67
C ILE A 66 -1.82 -7.36 1.98
N VAL A 67 -1.09 -6.92 0.95
CA VAL A 67 0.25 -6.35 1.05
C VAL A 67 0.31 -5.10 0.19
N ILE A 68 0.89 -4.03 0.71
CA ILE A 68 1.18 -2.81 -0.06
C ILE A 68 2.68 -2.58 -0.11
N PHE A 69 3.20 -2.32 -1.29
CA PHE A 69 4.59 -1.95 -1.51
C PHE A 69 4.66 -0.47 -1.82
N TYR A 70 5.16 0.32 -0.86
CA TYR A 70 5.39 1.74 -1.08
C TYR A 70 6.54 1.96 -2.06
N GLN A 71 6.46 3.05 -2.83
CA GLN A 71 7.43 3.43 -3.87
C GLN A 71 8.92 3.34 -3.50
N PHE A 72 9.29 3.58 -2.24
CA PHE A 72 10.70 3.52 -1.81
C PHE A 72 11.12 2.14 -1.28
N GLU A 73 10.18 1.22 -1.15
CA GLU A 73 10.39 -0.15 -0.66
C GLU A 73 10.28 -1.19 -1.79
N PHE A 74 9.96 -0.76 -3.02
CA PHE A 74 9.73 -1.64 -4.16
C PHE A 74 10.65 -1.34 -5.34
N GLY A 75 11.71 -2.13 -5.48
CA GLY A 75 12.63 -1.96 -6.60
C GLY A 75 13.50 -0.71 -6.47
N LEU A 76 14.10 -0.31 -7.58
CA LEU A 76 14.82 0.95 -7.72
C LEU A 76 13.91 1.94 -8.44
N TYR A 77 12.84 2.39 -7.79
CA TYR A 77 11.90 3.34 -8.38
C TYR A 77 12.62 4.66 -8.70
N PRO A 78 12.58 5.15 -9.96
CA PRO A 78 13.20 6.41 -10.33
C PRO A 78 12.31 7.59 -9.94
N TYR A 79 12.90 8.61 -9.34
CA TYR A 79 12.19 9.85 -9.00
C TYR A 79 13.17 11.00 -8.75
N PHE A 80 12.67 12.23 -8.79
CA PHE A 80 13.42 13.41 -8.34
C PHE A 80 13.05 13.74 -6.90
N LYS A 81 14.04 13.72 -6.00
CA LYS A 81 13.82 14.04 -4.59
C LYS A 81 13.29 15.47 -4.46
N ASP A 82 12.24 15.65 -3.67
CA ASP A 82 11.58 16.95 -3.44
C ASP A 82 11.16 17.66 -4.74
N TYR A 83 10.89 16.90 -5.80
CA TYR A 83 10.61 17.42 -7.14
C TYR A 83 11.71 18.37 -7.68
N ASN A 84 12.98 18.02 -7.45
CA ASN A 84 14.14 18.79 -7.90
C ASN A 84 14.94 18.03 -8.98
N LYS A 85 14.99 18.56 -10.23
CA LYS A 85 15.75 17.96 -11.35
C LYS A 85 17.23 17.73 -11.06
N SER A 86 17.82 18.50 -10.14
CA SER A 86 19.23 18.37 -9.75
C SER A 86 19.47 17.26 -8.71
N ALA A 87 18.41 16.61 -8.21
CA ALA A 87 18.48 15.54 -7.22
C ALA A 87 17.80 14.25 -7.73
N PRO A 88 18.30 13.64 -8.84
CA PRO A 88 17.75 12.39 -9.35
C PRO A 88 18.08 11.22 -8.42
N VAL A 89 17.09 10.37 -8.17
CA VAL A 89 17.25 9.07 -7.53
C VAL A 89 16.96 8.00 -8.57
N ASN A 90 17.86 7.00 -8.68
CA ASN A 90 17.79 5.92 -9.68
C ASN A 90 17.62 6.40 -11.13
N GLY A 91 18.20 7.56 -11.49
CA GLY A 91 18.07 8.16 -12.81
C GLY A 91 16.96 9.21 -12.93
N GLY A 92 16.12 9.39 -11.91
CA GLY A 92 15.07 10.42 -11.88
C GLY A 92 13.83 10.05 -12.68
N MET A 93 14.01 9.51 -13.87
CA MET A 93 12.96 9.16 -14.83
C MET A 93 13.01 7.68 -15.26
N PRO A 94 11.87 7.10 -15.72
CA PRO A 94 11.84 5.73 -16.21
C PRO A 94 12.80 5.45 -17.37
N GLN A 95 12.95 6.39 -18.32
CA GLN A 95 13.85 6.22 -19.47
C GLN A 95 15.35 6.25 -19.10
N ASP A 96 15.69 6.85 -17.97
CA ASP A 96 17.08 7.03 -17.51
C ASP A 96 17.46 6.02 -16.41
N CYS A 97 16.54 5.10 -16.05
CA CYS A 97 16.76 4.12 -15.00
C CYS A 97 17.37 2.81 -15.52
N ASN A 98 18.12 2.11 -14.65
CA ASN A 98 18.59 0.77 -14.96
C ASN A 98 17.50 -0.27 -14.67
N LEU A 99 16.73 -0.63 -15.70
CA LEU A 99 15.62 -1.58 -15.58
C LEU A 99 16.06 -2.96 -15.06
N GLY A 100 17.23 -3.46 -15.48
CA GLY A 100 17.73 -4.76 -15.02
C GLY A 100 18.02 -4.79 -13.51
N ALA A 101 18.64 -3.71 -13.00
CA ALA A 101 18.87 -3.55 -11.57
C ALA A 101 17.56 -3.37 -10.79
N HIS A 102 16.61 -2.60 -11.33
CA HIS A 102 15.27 -2.43 -10.76
C HIS A 102 14.56 -3.78 -10.59
N LEU A 103 14.46 -4.58 -11.66
CA LEU A 103 13.79 -5.89 -11.64
C LEU A 103 14.46 -6.89 -10.69
N LYS A 104 15.81 -6.85 -10.60
CA LYS A 104 16.54 -7.67 -9.63
C LYS A 104 16.17 -7.30 -8.18
N LYS A 105 16.06 -6.01 -7.88
CA LYS A 105 15.63 -5.54 -6.56
C LYS A 105 14.15 -5.86 -6.29
N VAL A 106 13.26 -5.64 -7.26
CA VAL A 106 11.83 -6.01 -7.16
C VAL A 106 11.67 -7.47 -6.80
N ARG A 107 12.36 -8.39 -7.50
CA ARG A 107 12.30 -9.82 -7.17
C ARG A 107 12.68 -10.07 -5.71
N LYS A 108 13.78 -9.47 -5.24
CA LYS A 108 14.23 -9.60 -3.85
C LYS A 108 13.20 -9.04 -2.86
N ASP A 109 12.64 -7.86 -3.14
CA ASP A 109 11.69 -7.20 -2.25
C ASP A 109 10.38 -8.00 -2.14
N ILE A 110 9.86 -8.52 -3.27
CA ILE A 110 8.70 -9.43 -3.29
C ILE A 110 8.99 -10.66 -2.43
N THR A 111 10.09 -11.37 -2.68
CA THR A 111 10.41 -12.61 -1.95
C THR A 111 10.65 -12.40 -0.45
N ASN A 112 11.04 -11.18 -0.04
CA ASN A 112 11.25 -10.86 1.37
C ASN A 112 9.93 -10.57 2.10
N ILE A 113 9.00 -9.86 1.45
CA ILE A 113 7.74 -9.42 2.07
C ILE A 113 6.63 -10.47 1.88
N ILE A 114 6.60 -11.15 0.73
CA ILE A 114 5.68 -12.22 0.38
C ILE A 114 6.51 -13.49 0.16
N PRO A 115 6.90 -14.20 1.24
CA PRO A 115 7.70 -15.41 1.13
C PRO A 115 6.90 -16.62 0.62
N ASP A 116 5.56 -16.60 0.72
CA ASP A 116 4.71 -17.66 0.19
C ASP A 116 4.55 -17.51 -1.33
N GLU A 117 5.14 -18.43 -2.09
CA GLU A 117 5.04 -18.48 -3.54
C GLU A 117 3.62 -18.77 -4.04
N ASN A 118 2.73 -19.27 -3.16
CA ASN A 118 1.31 -19.51 -3.47
C ASN A 118 0.40 -18.36 -3.04
N PHE A 119 0.93 -17.17 -2.76
CA PHE A 119 0.13 -16.01 -2.42
C PHE A 119 -0.87 -15.68 -3.55
N THR A 120 -2.18 -15.80 -3.26
CA THR A 120 -3.26 -15.56 -4.23
C THR A 120 -4.10 -14.31 -3.95
N ASN A 121 -3.78 -13.57 -2.89
CA ASN A 121 -4.55 -12.39 -2.48
C ASN A 121 -3.93 -11.09 -3.06
N HIS A 122 -4.22 -9.94 -2.45
CA HIS A 122 -3.93 -8.65 -3.07
C HIS A 122 -2.52 -8.13 -2.72
N ALA A 123 -1.71 -7.90 -3.75
CA ALA A 123 -0.45 -7.17 -3.67
C ALA A 123 -0.59 -5.84 -4.44
N ILE A 124 -0.40 -4.72 -3.75
CA ILE A 124 -0.62 -3.37 -4.27
C ILE A 124 0.75 -2.69 -4.41
N ILE A 125 1.01 -2.06 -5.56
CA ILE A 125 2.21 -1.25 -5.78
C ILE A 125 1.78 0.21 -5.77
N ASP A 126 2.34 0.98 -4.85
CA ASP A 126 1.98 2.39 -4.65
C ASP A 126 3.10 3.31 -5.18
N PHE A 127 3.01 3.66 -6.45
CA PHE A 127 3.93 4.55 -7.17
C PHE A 127 3.27 5.89 -7.48
N GLU A 128 3.81 6.98 -6.93
CA GLU A 128 3.14 8.28 -7.00
C GLU A 128 3.96 9.41 -7.63
N HIS A 129 5.26 9.25 -7.89
CA HIS A 129 6.09 10.40 -8.33
C HIS A 129 5.87 10.82 -9.78
N TRP A 130 5.42 9.91 -10.64
CA TRP A 130 5.14 10.17 -12.05
C TRP A 130 3.99 9.30 -12.57
N ARG A 131 3.44 9.66 -13.72
CA ARG A 131 2.40 8.93 -14.45
C ARG A 131 3.00 8.37 -15.75
N PRO A 132 2.55 7.20 -16.22
CA PRO A 132 3.03 6.64 -17.49
C PRO A 132 2.57 7.47 -18.70
N LEU A 133 1.46 8.20 -18.57
CA LEU A 133 0.98 9.14 -19.57
C LEU A 133 1.45 10.56 -19.22
N PHE A 134 2.24 11.16 -20.10
CA PHE A 134 2.77 12.51 -19.91
C PHE A 134 1.68 13.56 -19.75
N GLU A 135 0.57 13.41 -20.48
CA GLU A 135 -0.57 14.35 -20.47
C GLU A 135 -1.29 14.40 -19.11
N GLU A 136 -1.17 13.35 -18.30
CA GLU A 136 -1.77 13.25 -16.97
C GLU A 136 -0.88 13.81 -15.85
N LEU A 137 0.30 14.34 -16.20
CA LEU A 137 1.15 15.02 -15.24
C LEU A 137 0.64 16.44 -15.03
N TYR A 138 0.36 16.76 -13.76
CA TYR A 138 -0.04 18.09 -13.30
C TYR A 138 0.99 18.64 -12.30
N ASP A 139 0.95 19.95 -12.08
CA ASP A 139 1.75 20.66 -11.06
C ASP A 139 3.26 20.40 -11.13
N THR A 140 3.89 20.20 -9.98
CA THR A 140 5.34 20.01 -9.83
C THR A 140 5.84 18.77 -10.57
N LYS A 141 5.00 17.75 -10.77
CA LYS A 141 5.34 16.52 -11.49
C LYS A 141 5.59 16.78 -12.97
N LYS A 142 4.86 17.71 -13.58
CA LYS A 142 5.05 18.09 -14.99
C LYS A 142 6.34 18.87 -15.20
N VAL A 143 6.72 19.71 -14.23
CA VAL A 143 7.93 20.55 -14.32
C VAL A 143 9.20 19.71 -14.34
N ILE A 144 9.20 18.56 -13.64
CA ILE A 144 10.38 17.70 -13.47
C ILE A 144 10.52 16.58 -14.50
N THR A 145 9.48 16.33 -15.28
CA THR A 145 9.43 15.26 -16.28
C THR A 145 9.94 15.77 -17.64
#